data_AF-A0A355V4G8-F1
#
_entry.id   AF-A0A355V4G8-F1
#
_cell.length_a   1.000
_cell.length_b   1.000
_cell.length_c   1.000
_cell.angle_alpha   90.00
_cell.angle_beta   90.00
_cell.angle_gamma   90.00
#
_symmetry.space_group_name_H-M   'P 1'
#
loop_
_entity.id
_entity.type
_entity.pdbx_description
1 polymer ?
#
loop_
_entity_poly.entity_id
_entity_poly.type
_entity_poly.pdbx_seq_one_letter_code
_entity_poly.pdbx_strand_id
1 'polypeptide(L)'
;MKKYNNKKRDNVTPIEKENERDENYSPDNPQIDLTRTPYNYHTVYPKSNYMEYINERIFTLPLKRKVRSDAVLMCSFIIGSDGNFFIGLTPSERRQFFEEATEYFAERFGKENIISAVVHVDETNPHLHLNLVPIVGNKLSAKQLFTRASLRELQTDFHEKFGKHWGLERGKPGSQAKHIDTAEFKAKTIIERAEAKASETEKQAKTKAEEYLSGIECSIEAERNKPIPRKKKAVEAEIQNLRTENAAYKEHIAIKNRDTDYLFAQLQKAERQGKANDTAYKMVTDMMSAYPEEFDALLQKSRAKKYPPTPFKSFTNDKGGK
;
A
#
# COMPACT_ATOMS: atom_id res chain seq x y z
N MET A 1 1.68 -13.81 12.13
CA MET A 1 2.92 -14.39 12.69
C MET A 1 3.71 -15.05 11.58
N LYS A 2 4.99 -14.68 11.42
CA LYS A 2 5.95 -15.34 10.53
C LYS A 2 6.93 -16.18 11.34
N LYS A 3 7.39 -17.30 10.77
CA LYS A 3 8.36 -18.23 11.39
C LYS A 3 9.65 -18.20 10.58
N TYR A 4 10.80 -18.00 11.23
CA TYR A 4 12.09 -17.90 10.58
C TYR A 4 13.01 -19.06 10.97
N ASN A 5 13.67 -19.65 9.96
CA ASN A 5 14.73 -20.64 10.11
C ASN A 5 15.90 -20.22 9.22
N ASN A 6 17.10 -20.72 9.51
CA ASN A 6 18.30 -20.38 8.74
C ASN A 6 18.82 -21.56 7.89
N LYS A 7 17.93 -22.44 7.40
CA LYS A 7 18.34 -23.65 6.66
C LYS A 7 19.09 -23.34 5.36
N LYS A 8 18.53 -22.43 4.55
CA LYS A 8 19.00 -22.13 3.18
C LYS A 8 19.84 -20.87 3.11
N ARG A 9 19.53 -19.90 3.97
CA ARG A 9 20.18 -18.60 4.09
C ARG A 9 19.86 -18.03 5.47
N ASP A 10 20.59 -17.02 5.88
CA ASP A 10 20.23 -16.25 7.07
C ASP A 10 18.95 -15.44 6.81
N ASN A 11 17.91 -15.72 7.60
CA ASN A 11 16.63 -15.03 7.56
C ASN A 11 16.36 -14.24 8.86
N VAL A 12 17.28 -14.23 9.82
CA VAL A 12 17.11 -13.48 11.08
C VAL A 12 17.73 -12.10 10.96
N THR A 13 18.97 -12.01 10.48
CA THR A 13 19.69 -10.73 10.35
C THR A 13 18.94 -9.70 9.49
N PRO A 14 18.33 -10.06 8.33
CA PRO A 14 17.53 -9.08 7.58
C PRO A 14 16.33 -8.53 8.36
N ILE A 15 15.72 -9.34 9.22
CA ILE A 15 14.58 -8.93 10.05
C ILE A 15 15.04 -8.01 11.19
N GLU A 16 16.21 -8.28 11.77
CA GLU A 16 16.83 -7.39 12.74
C GLU A 16 17.11 -6.02 12.12
N LYS A 17 17.73 -5.97 10.94
CA LYS A 17 17.99 -4.70 10.24
C LYS A 17 16.73 -3.91 9.95
N GLU A 18 15.67 -4.59 9.48
CA GLU A 18 14.36 -3.99 9.28
C GLU A 18 13.85 -3.40 10.60
N ASN A 19 13.76 -4.19 11.67
CA ASN A 19 13.15 -3.76 12.93
C ASN A 19 13.96 -2.67 13.66
N GLU A 20 15.28 -2.79 13.67
CA GLU A 20 16.15 -1.91 14.46
C GLU A 20 16.54 -0.63 13.70
N ARG A 21 16.27 -0.58 12.38
CA ARG A 21 16.55 0.59 11.53
C ARG A 21 18.00 1.07 11.69
N ASP A 22 18.95 0.15 11.54
CA ASP A 22 20.38 0.43 11.75
C ASP A 22 20.90 1.60 10.88
N GLU A 23 22.06 2.16 11.22
CA GLU A 23 22.61 3.37 10.56
C GLU A 23 22.80 3.23 9.04
N ASN A 24 22.84 1.99 8.53
CA ASN A 24 23.01 1.68 7.11
C ASN A 24 21.71 1.18 6.46
N TYR A 25 20.59 1.30 7.15
CA TYR A 25 19.29 0.82 6.68
C TYR A 25 18.77 1.73 5.56
N SER A 26 18.70 1.19 4.35
CA SER A 26 18.04 1.81 3.21
C SER A 26 16.68 1.15 3.02
N PRO A 27 15.56 1.86 3.25
CA PRO A 27 14.24 1.27 3.13
C PRO A 27 13.89 1.02 1.65
N ASP A 28 13.56 -0.23 1.32
CA ASP A 28 12.89 -0.55 0.04
C ASP A 28 11.42 -0.08 0.06
N ASN A 29 10.85 0.10 1.26
CA ASN A 29 9.48 0.53 1.47
C ASN A 29 9.37 2.07 1.43
N PRO A 30 8.75 2.67 0.40
CA PRO A 30 8.65 4.13 0.28
C PRO A 30 7.75 4.80 1.32
N GLN A 31 7.07 4.03 2.17
CA GLN A 31 6.25 4.55 3.28
C GLN A 31 7.04 4.76 4.57
N ILE A 32 8.27 4.27 4.65
CA ILE A 32 9.14 4.55 5.79
C ILE A 32 9.62 5.98 5.64
N ASP A 33 9.18 6.83 6.57
CA ASP A 33 9.66 8.19 6.70
C ASP A 33 10.84 8.22 7.68
N LEU A 34 12.06 8.25 7.13
CA LEU A 34 13.30 8.25 7.90
C LEU A 34 13.40 9.45 8.86
N THR A 35 12.68 10.55 8.62
CA THR A 35 12.63 11.69 9.54
C THR A 35 11.86 11.37 10.83
N ARG A 36 11.00 10.35 10.78
CA ARG A 36 10.19 9.86 11.91
C ARG A 36 10.80 8.66 12.62
N THR A 37 11.78 7.98 12.02
CA THR A 37 12.46 6.82 12.62
C THR A 37 13.03 7.08 14.03
N PRO A 38 13.57 8.27 14.37
CA PRO A 38 14.00 8.56 15.75
C PRO A 38 12.88 8.51 16.80
N TYR A 39 11.61 8.53 16.39
CA TYR A 39 10.46 8.39 17.29
C TYR A 39 10.00 6.93 17.46
N ASN A 40 10.59 5.98 16.73
CA ASN A 40 10.41 4.56 17.01
C ASN A 40 10.97 4.26 18.41
N TYR A 41 10.39 3.28 19.09
CA TYR A 41 10.82 2.96 20.44
C TYR A 41 10.58 1.50 20.77
N HIS A 42 11.42 0.96 21.64
CA HIS A 42 11.27 -0.39 22.14
C HIS A 42 10.41 -0.41 23.40
N THR A 43 9.56 -1.43 23.48
CA THR A 43 8.98 -1.92 24.74
C THR A 43 9.89 -2.98 25.37
N VAL A 44 10.66 -3.71 24.55
CA VAL A 44 11.76 -4.59 24.98
C VAL A 44 12.94 -4.38 24.05
N TYR A 45 14.05 -3.85 24.58
CA TYR A 45 15.29 -3.71 23.83
C TYR A 45 16.00 -5.05 23.68
N PRO A 46 16.57 -5.36 22.50
CA PRO A 46 17.44 -6.52 22.34
C PRO A 46 18.71 -6.36 23.20
N LYS A 47 19.13 -7.44 23.86
CA LYS A 47 20.35 -7.45 24.68
C LYS A 47 21.64 -7.57 23.85
N SER A 48 21.52 -8.13 22.66
CA SER A 48 22.57 -8.38 21.68
C SER A 48 21.90 -8.50 20.30
N ASN A 49 22.68 -8.75 19.26
CA ASN A 49 22.06 -9.05 17.95
C ASN A 49 21.15 -10.28 18.07
N TYR A 50 20.13 -10.36 17.22
CA TYR A 50 19.05 -11.34 17.40
C TYR A 50 19.58 -12.78 17.35
N MET A 51 20.53 -13.05 16.47
CA MET A 51 21.13 -14.38 16.33
C MET A 51 21.95 -14.80 17.54
N GLU A 52 22.72 -13.88 18.12
CA GLU A 52 23.48 -14.10 19.35
C GLU A 52 22.55 -14.40 20.50
N TYR A 53 21.52 -13.58 20.71
CA TYR A 53 20.50 -13.83 21.74
C TYR A 53 19.82 -15.20 21.58
N ILE A 54 19.42 -15.56 20.34
CA ILE A 54 18.84 -16.88 20.05
C ILE A 54 19.81 -18.00 20.42
N ASN A 55 21.09 -17.88 20.05
CA ASN A 55 22.10 -18.90 20.33
C ASN A 55 22.34 -19.04 21.84
N GLU A 56 22.41 -17.94 22.59
CA GLU A 56 22.49 -17.94 24.04
C GLU A 56 21.30 -18.65 24.67
N ARG A 57 20.07 -18.29 24.25
CA ARG A 57 18.84 -18.96 24.74
C ARG A 57 18.86 -20.46 24.47
N ILE A 58 19.26 -20.89 23.27
CA ILE A 58 19.38 -22.30 22.92
C ILE A 58 20.45 -23.01 23.77
N PHE A 59 21.57 -22.35 24.05
CA PHE A 59 22.66 -22.91 24.85
C PHE A 59 22.25 -23.20 26.29
N THR A 60 21.33 -22.42 26.86
CA THR A 60 20.79 -22.68 28.21
C THR A 60 19.89 -23.92 28.31
N LEU A 61 19.46 -24.50 27.18
CA LEU A 61 18.54 -25.63 27.17
C LEU A 61 19.30 -26.96 27.37
N PRO A 62 18.79 -27.89 28.21
CA PRO A 62 19.38 -29.22 28.40
C PRO A 62 19.07 -30.14 27.20
N LEU A 63 19.60 -29.81 26.02
CA LEU A 63 19.35 -30.53 24.78
C LEU A 63 20.25 -31.76 24.67
N LYS A 64 19.64 -32.94 24.49
CA LYS A 64 20.39 -34.20 24.25
C LYS A 64 21.04 -34.29 22.88
N ARG A 65 20.62 -33.45 21.93
CA ARG A 65 21.05 -33.44 20.52
C ARG A 65 21.15 -32.01 20.03
N LYS A 66 22.01 -31.79 19.04
CA LYS A 66 22.13 -30.51 18.33
C LYS A 66 20.78 -30.08 17.74
N VAL A 67 20.51 -28.78 17.77
CA VAL A 67 19.35 -28.18 17.09
C VAL A 67 19.44 -28.45 15.58
N ARG A 68 18.33 -28.89 14.99
CA ARG A 68 18.22 -29.16 13.54
C ARG A 68 18.46 -27.87 12.74
N SER A 69 19.13 -27.98 11.58
CA SER A 69 19.47 -26.82 10.74
C SER A 69 18.26 -26.06 10.20
N ASP A 70 17.11 -26.71 10.12
CA ASP A 70 15.83 -26.12 9.71
C ASP A 70 14.85 -25.92 10.86
N ALA A 71 15.37 -25.82 12.10
CA ALA A 71 14.59 -25.41 13.25
C ALA A 71 14.09 -23.99 13.04
N VAL A 72 12.85 -23.73 13.46
CA VAL A 72 12.38 -22.35 13.58
C VAL A 72 13.08 -21.74 14.80
N LEU A 73 13.91 -20.73 14.53
CA LEU A 73 14.72 -20.04 15.52
C LEU A 73 13.98 -18.85 16.13
N MET A 74 13.16 -18.18 15.32
CA MET A 74 12.44 -16.97 15.71
C MET A 74 11.02 -16.97 15.14
N CYS A 75 10.07 -16.50 15.93
CA CYS A 75 8.74 -16.15 15.50
C CYS A 75 8.56 -14.63 15.63
N SER A 76 8.00 -14.00 14.59
CA SER A 76 7.70 -12.57 14.60
C SER A 76 6.20 -12.33 14.51
N PHE A 77 5.70 -11.46 15.38
CA PHE A 77 4.34 -10.98 15.42
C PHE A 77 4.31 -9.51 15.05
N ILE A 78 3.26 -9.13 14.31
CA ILE A 78 2.89 -7.74 14.09
C ILE A 78 1.64 -7.50 14.92
N ILE A 79 1.70 -6.50 15.79
CA ILE A 79 0.57 -6.06 16.59
C ILE A 79 0.25 -4.63 16.18
N GLY A 80 -0.99 -4.38 15.84
CA GLY A 80 -1.47 -3.07 15.41
C GLY A 80 -2.97 -3.10 15.14
N SER A 81 -3.50 -1.95 14.76
CA SER A 81 -4.89 -1.75 14.36
C SER A 81 -4.95 -0.87 13.11
N ASP A 82 -6.16 -0.46 12.71
CA ASP A 82 -6.34 0.53 11.66
C ASP A 82 -5.90 1.94 12.11
N GLY A 83 -5.78 2.86 11.14
CA GLY A 83 -5.36 4.23 11.41
C GLY A 83 -6.38 5.02 12.24
N ASN A 84 -7.67 4.74 12.10
CA ASN A 84 -8.73 5.45 12.81
C ASN A 84 -8.64 5.21 14.31
N PHE A 85 -8.34 3.97 14.71
CA PHE A 85 -8.10 3.62 16.11
C PHE A 85 -6.98 4.48 16.71
N PHE A 86 -5.83 4.58 16.05
CA PHE A 86 -4.69 5.32 16.59
C PHE A 86 -4.83 6.84 16.53
N ILE A 87 -5.64 7.38 15.61
CA ILE A 87 -5.96 8.82 15.55
C ILE A 87 -6.69 9.26 16.83
N GLY A 88 -7.51 8.38 17.40
CA GLY A 88 -8.24 8.64 18.65
C GLY A 88 -7.38 8.61 19.92
N LEU A 89 -6.12 8.18 19.85
CA LEU A 89 -5.25 7.98 21.01
C LEU A 89 -4.13 9.01 21.12
N THR A 90 -3.91 9.52 22.33
CA THR A 90 -2.75 10.34 22.69
C THR A 90 -1.44 9.54 22.54
N PRO A 91 -0.28 10.21 22.41
CA PRO A 91 1.01 9.49 22.37
C PRO A 91 1.26 8.59 23.58
N SER A 92 0.80 8.99 24.78
CA SER A 92 0.94 8.19 26.00
C SER A 92 0.06 6.94 25.97
N GLU A 93 -1.21 7.07 25.56
CA GLU A 93 -2.11 5.91 25.42
C GLU A 93 -1.63 4.95 24.34
N ARG A 94 -1.08 5.47 23.23
CA ARG A 94 -0.45 4.63 22.20
C ARG A 94 0.73 3.84 22.75
N ARG A 95 1.59 4.47 23.56
CA ARG A 95 2.69 3.76 24.24
C ARG A 95 2.16 2.69 25.18
N GLN A 96 1.18 3.02 26.01
CA GLN A 96 0.55 2.07 26.93
C GLN A 96 -0.05 0.87 26.19
N PHE A 97 -0.75 1.10 25.08
CA PHE A 97 -1.30 0.04 24.22
C PHE A 97 -0.23 -0.98 23.80
N PHE A 98 0.93 -0.52 23.33
CA PHE A 98 2.00 -1.43 22.89
C PHE A 98 2.76 -2.08 24.06
N GLU A 99 2.91 -1.38 25.19
CA GLU A 99 3.51 -1.93 26.41
C GLU A 99 2.65 -3.07 26.98
N GLU A 100 1.34 -2.86 27.11
CA GLU A 100 0.39 -3.88 27.55
C GLU A 100 0.31 -5.07 26.58
N ALA A 101 0.32 -4.79 25.27
CA ALA A 101 0.40 -5.84 24.26
C ALA A 101 1.68 -6.67 24.43
N THR A 102 2.82 -6.02 24.69
CA THR A 102 4.10 -6.70 24.90
C THR A 102 4.06 -7.56 26.16
N GLU A 103 3.53 -7.03 27.27
CA GLU A 103 3.40 -7.75 28.54
C GLU A 103 2.53 -9.00 28.37
N TYR A 104 1.39 -8.92 27.67
CA TYR A 104 0.55 -10.09 27.37
C TYR A 104 1.35 -11.23 26.72
N PHE A 105 2.18 -10.91 25.71
CA PHE A 105 3.01 -11.91 25.03
C PHE A 105 4.13 -12.41 25.95
N ALA A 106 4.72 -11.53 26.76
CA ALA A 106 5.78 -11.86 27.68
C ALA A 106 5.31 -12.78 28.81
N GLU A 107 4.11 -12.56 29.36
CA GLU A 107 3.44 -13.45 30.32
C GLU A 107 3.12 -14.81 29.70
N ARG A 108 2.59 -14.81 28.47
CA ARG A 108 2.13 -16.05 27.81
C ARG A 108 3.28 -16.93 27.30
N PHE A 109 4.36 -16.33 26.80
CA PHE A 109 5.44 -17.05 26.14
C PHE A 109 6.78 -17.00 26.89
N GLY A 110 6.85 -16.30 28.02
CA GLY A 110 8.06 -16.11 28.82
C GLY A 110 8.82 -14.85 28.42
N LYS A 111 9.13 -13.99 29.41
CA LYS A 111 9.83 -12.72 29.20
C LYS A 111 11.22 -12.95 28.60
N GLU A 112 11.89 -14.01 29.02
CA GLU A 112 13.20 -14.45 28.54
C GLU A 112 13.18 -14.97 27.10
N ASN A 113 12.00 -15.26 26.55
CA ASN A 113 11.86 -15.70 25.17
C ASN A 113 11.62 -14.53 24.21
N ILE A 114 11.29 -13.33 24.70
CA ILE A 114 11.19 -12.14 23.88
C ILE A 114 12.60 -11.64 23.55
N ILE A 115 12.91 -11.51 22.26
CA ILE A 115 14.19 -11.03 21.74
C ILE A 115 14.18 -9.51 21.70
N SER A 116 13.18 -8.95 21.05
CA SER A 116 12.97 -7.52 20.85
C SER A 116 11.48 -7.27 20.59
N ALA A 117 11.00 -6.13 21.07
CA ALA A 117 9.66 -5.64 20.84
C ALA A 117 9.77 -4.14 20.53
N VAL A 118 9.70 -3.79 19.24
CA VAL A 118 9.92 -2.42 18.73
C VAL A 118 8.67 -1.88 18.05
N VAL A 119 8.30 -0.66 18.40
CA VAL A 119 7.16 0.06 17.84
C VAL A 119 7.66 0.97 16.73
N HIS A 120 7.17 0.72 15.52
CA HIS A 120 7.37 1.58 14.36
C HIS A 120 6.26 2.61 14.29
N VAL A 121 6.64 3.88 14.38
CA VAL A 121 5.78 5.05 14.16
C VAL A 121 6.28 5.88 12.98
N ASP A 122 7.18 5.34 12.16
CA ASP A 122 7.74 5.92 10.95
C ASP A 122 7.04 5.47 9.67
N GLU A 123 6.08 4.55 9.78
CA GLU A 123 5.27 4.05 8.66
C GLU A 123 3.84 4.64 8.64
N THR A 124 2.95 4.04 7.84
CA THR A 124 1.54 4.49 7.66
C THR A 124 0.76 4.47 8.97
N ASN A 125 0.75 3.33 9.66
CA ASN A 125 0.07 3.16 10.94
C ASN A 125 1.08 2.68 11.99
N PRO A 126 0.99 3.16 13.24
CA PRO A 126 1.78 2.61 14.35
C PRO A 126 1.59 1.10 14.48
N HIS A 127 2.68 0.35 14.58
CA HIS A 127 2.62 -1.09 14.80
C HIS A 127 3.87 -1.61 15.51
N LEU A 128 3.70 -2.70 16.24
CA LEU A 128 4.73 -3.36 17.04
C LEU A 128 5.22 -4.61 16.33
N HIS A 129 6.53 -4.68 16.11
CA HIS A 129 7.26 -5.88 15.74
C HIS A 129 7.73 -6.59 17.02
N LEU A 130 7.10 -7.71 17.35
CA LEU A 130 7.46 -8.53 18.52
C LEU A 130 8.10 -9.83 18.06
N ASN A 131 9.37 -10.00 18.40
CA ASN A 131 10.18 -11.16 18.01
C ASN A 131 10.48 -12.02 19.24
N LEU A 132 10.25 -13.33 19.12
CA LEU A 132 10.48 -14.27 20.20
C LEU A 132 11.15 -15.57 19.74
N VAL A 133 11.87 -16.22 20.65
CA VAL A 133 12.42 -17.57 20.50
C VAL A 133 11.34 -18.58 20.92
N PRO A 134 10.95 -19.54 20.06
CA PRO A 134 9.83 -20.45 20.35
C PRO A 134 10.23 -21.60 21.28
N ILE A 135 10.60 -21.29 22.52
CA ILE A 135 10.97 -22.27 23.55
C ILE A 135 9.72 -22.63 24.37
N VAL A 136 9.52 -23.93 24.59
CA VAL A 136 8.44 -24.47 25.43
C VAL A 136 8.99 -25.55 26.35
N GLY A 137 8.88 -25.33 27.66
CA GLY A 137 9.66 -26.08 28.64
C GLY A 137 11.15 -26.00 28.29
N ASN A 138 11.80 -27.15 28.11
CA ASN A 138 13.23 -27.24 27.81
C ASN A 138 13.54 -27.50 26.33
N LYS A 139 12.64 -27.13 25.40
CA LYS A 139 12.77 -27.45 23.97
C LYS A 139 12.44 -26.27 23.08
N LEU A 140 13.22 -26.10 22.01
CA LEU A 140 12.90 -25.21 20.89
C LEU A 140 11.86 -25.87 19.96
N SER A 141 10.60 -25.41 20.00
CA SER A 141 9.51 -26.01 19.22
C SER A 141 8.37 -25.03 18.89
N ALA A 142 8.54 -24.30 17.77
CA ALA A 142 7.46 -23.49 17.20
C ALA A 142 6.24 -24.29 16.72
N LYS A 143 6.41 -25.60 16.47
CA LYS A 143 5.29 -26.48 16.08
C LYS A 143 4.37 -26.76 17.26
N GLN A 144 4.92 -26.87 18.47
CA GLN A 144 4.15 -27.12 19.67
C GLN A 144 3.44 -25.86 20.16
N LEU A 145 4.14 -24.71 20.16
CA LEU A 145 3.54 -23.43 20.55
C LEU A 145 2.47 -22.94 19.57
N PHE A 146 2.76 -23.02 18.26
CA PHE A 146 1.96 -22.37 17.22
C PHE A 146 1.36 -23.37 16.25
N THR A 147 0.33 -24.06 16.73
CA THR A 147 -0.58 -24.91 15.95
C THR A 147 -1.74 -24.08 15.41
N ARG A 148 -2.53 -24.63 14.48
CA ARG A 148 -3.75 -23.96 13.99
C ARG A 148 -4.75 -23.70 15.12
N ALA A 149 -4.86 -24.62 16.08
CA ALA A 149 -5.75 -24.47 17.22
C ALA A 149 -5.24 -23.38 18.17
N SER A 150 -3.97 -23.44 18.57
CA SER A 150 -3.40 -22.47 19.51
C SER A 150 -3.34 -21.06 18.94
N LEU A 151 -3.13 -20.88 17.64
CA LEU A 151 -3.22 -19.56 17.00
C LEU A 151 -4.65 -19.01 16.95
N ARG A 152 -5.67 -19.86 16.79
CA ARG A 152 -7.08 -19.43 16.85
C ARG A 152 -7.48 -19.02 18.26
N GLU A 153 -7.03 -19.80 19.24
CA GLU A 153 -7.21 -19.51 20.66
C GLU A 153 -6.49 -18.22 21.03
N LEU A 154 -5.24 -18.03 20.61
CA LEU A 154 -4.48 -16.80 20.81
C LEU A 154 -5.23 -15.56 20.32
N GLN A 155 -5.84 -15.61 19.14
CA GLN A 155 -6.64 -14.50 18.62
C GLN A 155 -7.86 -14.18 19.49
N THR A 156 -8.52 -15.21 20.04
CA THR A 156 -9.65 -15.01 20.96
C THR A 156 -9.18 -14.47 22.31
N ASP A 157 -8.22 -15.14 22.93
CA ASP A 157 -7.71 -14.80 24.26
C ASP A 157 -7.04 -13.43 24.29
N PHE A 158 -6.31 -13.05 23.23
CA PHE A 158 -5.73 -11.71 23.10
C PHE A 158 -6.81 -10.64 22.99
N HIS A 159 -7.89 -10.87 22.23
CA HIS A 159 -9.02 -9.93 22.22
C HIS A 159 -9.71 -9.85 23.59
N GLU A 160 -9.98 -10.99 24.22
CA GLU A 160 -10.66 -11.04 25.52
C GLU A 160 -9.89 -10.33 26.64
N LYS A 161 -8.57 -10.55 26.73
CA LYS A 161 -7.73 -10.00 27.80
C LYS A 161 -7.18 -8.61 27.52
N PHE A 162 -6.97 -8.26 26.25
CA PHE A 162 -6.36 -7.00 25.85
C PHE A 162 -7.28 -6.17 24.95
N GLY A 163 -7.76 -6.74 23.84
CA GLY A 163 -8.50 -6.00 22.83
C GLY A 163 -9.78 -5.31 23.34
N LYS A 164 -10.56 -5.98 24.21
CA LYS A 164 -11.80 -5.44 24.79
C LYS A 164 -11.57 -4.18 25.62
N HIS A 165 -10.48 -4.13 26.39
CA HIS A 165 -10.14 -2.96 27.20
C HIS A 165 -9.92 -1.71 26.33
N TRP A 166 -9.35 -1.91 25.14
CA TRP A 166 -9.10 -0.87 24.15
C TRP A 166 -10.27 -0.62 23.18
N GLY A 167 -11.44 -1.24 23.40
CA GLY A 167 -12.61 -1.08 22.53
C GLY A 167 -12.43 -1.68 21.14
N LEU A 168 -11.47 -2.57 20.93
CA LEU A 168 -11.22 -3.25 19.66
C LEU A 168 -12.10 -4.49 19.52
N GLU A 169 -12.61 -4.74 18.32
CA GLU A 169 -13.33 -5.97 18.00
C GLU A 169 -12.39 -7.12 17.60
N ARG A 170 -12.83 -8.35 17.87
CA ARG A 170 -12.12 -9.55 17.39
C ARG A 170 -12.30 -9.68 15.87
N GLY A 171 -11.21 -9.98 15.17
CA GLY A 171 -11.30 -10.41 13.77
C GLY A 171 -12.25 -11.61 13.57
N LYS A 172 -12.92 -11.67 12.42
CA LYS A 172 -13.96 -12.67 12.12
C LYS A 172 -13.48 -14.12 12.35
N PRO A 173 -14.06 -14.87 13.30
CA PRO A 173 -13.75 -16.29 13.48
C PRO A 173 -13.99 -17.07 12.18
N GLY A 174 -13.04 -17.93 11.79
CA GLY A 174 -13.17 -18.74 10.58
C GLY A 174 -13.03 -17.96 9.26
N SER A 175 -12.53 -16.72 9.30
CA SER A 175 -12.23 -15.93 8.10
C SER A 175 -11.42 -16.72 7.06
N GLN A 176 -11.84 -16.62 5.80
CA GLN A 176 -11.15 -17.19 4.64
C GLN A 176 -10.19 -16.19 3.99
N ALA A 177 -9.99 -15.02 4.61
CA ALA A 177 -9.04 -14.04 4.14
C ALA A 177 -7.64 -14.65 4.07
N LYS A 178 -7.00 -14.54 2.90
CA LYS A 178 -5.61 -14.93 2.72
C LYS A 178 -4.73 -13.75 3.12
N HIS A 179 -3.67 -14.03 3.87
CA HIS A 179 -2.64 -13.03 4.11
C HIS A 179 -1.95 -12.74 2.78
N ILE A 180 -2.11 -11.51 2.31
CA ILE A 180 -1.35 -10.96 1.20
C ILE A 180 -0.18 -10.18 1.78
N ASP A 181 0.92 -10.10 1.03
CA ASP A 181 2.06 -9.32 1.46
C ASP A 181 1.75 -7.81 1.42
N THR A 182 2.62 -7.02 2.03
CA THR A 182 2.41 -5.57 2.14
C THR A 182 2.39 -4.88 0.77
N ALA A 183 3.14 -5.36 -0.21
CA ALA A 183 3.19 -4.76 -1.55
C ALA A 183 1.93 -5.09 -2.36
N GLU A 184 1.47 -6.33 -2.29
CA GLU A 184 0.23 -6.81 -2.89
C GLU A 184 -0.98 -6.09 -2.27
N PHE A 185 -1.02 -5.93 -0.94
CA PHE A 185 -2.06 -5.15 -0.27
C PHE A 185 -2.11 -3.71 -0.80
N LYS A 186 -0.95 -3.05 -0.95
CA LYS A 186 -0.85 -1.69 -1.49
C LYS A 186 -1.38 -1.61 -2.91
N ALA A 187 -0.95 -2.50 -3.80
CA ALA A 187 -1.41 -2.54 -5.18
C ALA A 187 -2.93 -2.67 -5.24
N LYS A 188 -3.50 -3.57 -4.43
CA LYS A 188 -4.94 -3.77 -4.33
C LYS A 188 -5.68 -2.51 -3.85
N THR A 189 -5.21 -1.87 -2.78
CA THR A 189 -5.85 -0.65 -2.26
C THR A 189 -5.79 0.51 -3.26
N ILE A 190 -4.72 0.63 -4.06
CA ILE A 190 -4.61 1.65 -5.10
C ILE A 190 -5.67 1.43 -6.18
N ILE A 191 -5.80 0.18 -6.65
CA ILE A 191 -6.80 -0.20 -7.66
C ILE A 191 -8.22 0.09 -7.14
N GLU A 192 -8.55 -0.38 -5.94
CA GLU A 192 -9.87 -0.17 -5.33
C GLU A 192 -10.21 1.33 -5.18
N ARG A 193 -9.23 2.16 -4.78
CA ARG A 193 -9.42 3.61 -4.68
C ARG A 193 -9.61 4.29 -6.04
N ALA A 194 -8.89 3.82 -7.07
CA ALA A 194 -9.02 4.34 -8.42
C ALA A 194 -10.42 4.00 -9.00
N GLU A 195 -10.87 2.77 -8.82
CA GLU A 195 -12.21 2.32 -9.23
C GLU A 195 -13.32 3.09 -8.49
N ALA A 196 -13.18 3.30 -7.18
CA ALA A 196 -14.14 4.07 -6.41
C ALA A 196 -14.25 5.52 -6.90
N LYS A 197 -13.11 6.18 -7.16
CA LYS A 197 -13.10 7.54 -7.73
C LYS A 197 -13.71 7.58 -9.12
N ALA A 198 -13.43 6.59 -9.97
CA ALA A 198 -14.01 6.51 -11.31
C ALA A 198 -15.54 6.37 -11.24
N SER A 199 -16.05 5.47 -10.39
CA SER A 199 -17.50 5.29 -10.19
C SER A 199 -18.17 6.55 -9.64
N GLU A 200 -17.54 7.24 -8.68
CA GLU A 200 -18.06 8.49 -8.13
C GLU A 200 -18.11 9.59 -9.21
N THR A 201 -17.06 9.70 -10.03
CA THR A 201 -17.01 10.66 -11.13
C THR A 201 -18.10 10.39 -12.17
N GLU A 202 -18.35 9.11 -12.48
CA GLU A 202 -19.41 8.69 -13.39
C GLU A 202 -20.80 9.04 -12.85
N LYS A 203 -21.07 8.77 -11.56
CA LYS A 203 -22.33 9.16 -10.92
C LYS A 203 -22.55 10.66 -10.98
N GLN A 204 -21.54 11.45 -10.63
CA GLN A 204 -21.63 12.91 -10.67
C GLN A 204 -21.86 13.44 -12.09
N ALA A 205 -21.22 12.84 -13.09
CA ALA A 205 -21.44 13.19 -14.50
C ALA A 205 -22.89 12.88 -14.93
N LYS A 206 -23.43 11.73 -14.51
CA LYS A 206 -24.81 11.34 -14.81
C LYS A 206 -25.83 12.30 -14.17
N THR A 207 -25.68 12.62 -12.89
CA THR A 207 -26.57 13.56 -12.19
C THR A 207 -26.58 14.93 -12.87
N LYS A 208 -25.40 15.47 -13.24
CA LYS A 208 -25.32 16.74 -13.96
C LYS A 208 -26.00 16.70 -15.33
N ALA A 209 -25.90 15.58 -16.04
CA ALA A 209 -26.58 15.40 -17.33
C ALA A 209 -28.10 15.39 -17.18
N GLU A 210 -28.62 14.71 -16.15
CA GLU A 210 -30.05 14.66 -15.82
C GLU A 210 -30.59 16.04 -15.43
N GLU A 211 -29.86 16.80 -14.60
CA GLU A 211 -30.22 18.19 -14.24
C GLU A 211 -30.27 19.10 -15.46
N TYR A 212 -29.30 18.98 -16.37
CA TYR A 212 -29.26 19.75 -17.61
C TYR A 212 -30.44 19.43 -18.54
N LEU A 213 -30.74 18.13 -18.71
CA LEU A 213 -31.91 17.66 -19.48
C LEU A 213 -33.21 18.21 -18.92
N SER A 214 -33.40 18.13 -17.59
CA SER A 214 -34.58 18.66 -16.92
C SER A 214 -34.76 20.17 -17.12
N GLY A 215 -33.65 20.94 -17.07
CA GLY A 215 -33.68 22.37 -17.37
C GLY A 215 -34.11 22.71 -18.80
N ILE A 216 -33.69 21.88 -19.77
CA ILE A 216 -34.13 22.02 -21.17
C ILE A 216 -35.63 21.73 -21.28
N GLU A 217 -36.12 20.63 -20.68
CA GLU A 217 -37.54 20.26 -20.71
C GLU A 217 -38.42 21.38 -20.15
N CYS A 218 -38.04 21.95 -19.00
CA CYS A 218 -38.75 23.06 -18.39
C CYS A 218 -38.78 24.31 -19.29
N SER A 219 -37.67 24.61 -19.97
CA SER A 219 -37.59 25.73 -20.92
C SER A 219 -38.49 25.53 -22.14
N ILE A 220 -38.56 24.30 -22.67
CA ILE A 220 -39.45 23.94 -23.79
C ILE A 220 -40.92 24.07 -23.39
N GLU A 221 -41.29 23.60 -22.19
CA GLU A 221 -42.66 23.71 -21.69
C GLU A 221 -43.07 25.17 -21.46
N ALA A 222 -42.18 26.01 -20.96
CA ALA A 222 -42.42 27.45 -20.78
C ALA A 222 -42.69 28.15 -22.12
N GLU A 223 -41.91 27.85 -23.16
CA GLU A 223 -42.14 28.37 -24.51
C GLU A 223 -43.49 27.89 -25.09
N ARG A 224 -43.84 26.62 -24.87
CA ARG A 224 -45.09 26.02 -25.35
C ARG A 224 -46.34 26.67 -24.73
N ASN A 225 -46.23 27.18 -23.51
CA ASN A 225 -47.34 27.78 -22.75
C ASN A 225 -47.53 29.29 -23.03
N LYS A 226 -46.72 29.90 -23.91
CA LYS A 226 -46.87 31.32 -24.26
C LYS A 226 -48.19 31.61 -25.00
N PRO A 227 -48.84 32.76 -24.73
CA PRO A 227 -50.12 33.10 -25.35
C PRO A 227 -49.96 33.43 -26.84
N ILE A 228 -50.82 32.85 -27.67
CA ILE A 228 -50.83 33.05 -29.12
C ILE A 228 -51.45 34.42 -29.48
N PRO A 229 -50.85 35.22 -30.38
CA PRO A 229 -51.43 36.50 -30.78
C PRO A 229 -52.79 36.35 -31.47
N ARG A 230 -53.73 37.24 -31.13
CA ARG A 230 -55.12 37.17 -31.64
C ARG A 230 -55.34 37.87 -32.99
N LYS A 231 -54.42 38.71 -33.44
CA LYS A 231 -54.56 39.51 -34.68
C LYS A 231 -53.72 38.90 -35.82
N LYS A 232 -54.32 38.69 -36.99
CA LYS A 232 -53.69 38.07 -38.18
C LYS A 232 -52.34 38.69 -38.55
N LYS A 233 -52.24 40.02 -38.59
CA LYS A 233 -51.00 40.75 -38.93
C LYS A 233 -49.87 40.54 -37.91
N ALA A 234 -50.20 40.31 -36.64
CA ALA A 234 -49.23 40.01 -35.59
C ALA A 234 -48.71 38.56 -35.71
N VAL A 235 -49.61 37.62 -36.02
CA VAL A 235 -49.25 36.21 -36.31
C VAL A 235 -48.31 36.10 -37.51
N GLU A 236 -48.60 36.84 -38.60
CA GLU A 236 -47.76 36.84 -39.80
C GLU A 236 -46.34 37.39 -39.54
N ALA A 237 -46.22 38.45 -38.72
CA ALA A 237 -44.92 39.01 -38.33
C ALA A 237 -44.11 38.05 -37.44
N GLU A 238 -44.76 37.39 -36.49
CA GLU A 238 -44.13 36.39 -35.62
C GLU A 238 -43.62 35.17 -36.43
N ILE A 239 -44.40 34.68 -37.41
CA ILE A 239 -43.97 33.58 -38.29
C ILE A 239 -42.71 33.96 -39.09
N GLN A 240 -42.62 35.19 -39.60
CA GLN A 240 -41.44 35.64 -40.36
C GLN A 240 -40.19 35.75 -39.47
N ASN A 241 -40.34 36.29 -38.26
CA ASN A 241 -39.24 36.33 -37.28
C ASN A 241 -38.78 34.93 -36.90
N LEU A 242 -39.71 34.03 -36.54
CA LEU A 242 -39.41 32.64 -36.22
C LEU A 242 -38.73 31.90 -37.37
N ARG A 243 -39.11 32.16 -38.63
CA ARG A 243 -38.42 31.57 -39.80
C ARG A 243 -36.98 32.04 -39.91
N THR A 244 -36.73 33.32 -39.66
CA THR A 244 -35.39 33.93 -39.70
C THR A 244 -34.52 33.38 -38.56
N GLU A 245 -35.04 33.35 -37.34
CA GLU A 245 -34.35 32.78 -36.18
C GLU A 245 -34.06 31.29 -36.37
N ASN A 246 -35.03 30.49 -36.86
CA ASN A 246 -34.81 29.08 -37.13
C ASN A 246 -33.74 28.83 -38.21
N ALA A 247 -33.65 29.70 -39.23
CA ALA A 247 -32.58 29.61 -40.22
C ALA A 247 -31.21 29.85 -39.57
N ALA A 248 -31.08 30.90 -38.73
CA ALA A 248 -29.85 31.18 -37.98
C ALA A 248 -29.50 30.05 -36.99
N TYR A 249 -30.48 29.50 -36.27
CA TYR A 249 -30.26 28.36 -35.35
C TYR A 249 -29.78 27.11 -36.08
N LYS A 250 -30.31 26.81 -37.27
CA LYS A 250 -29.85 25.68 -38.08
C LYS A 250 -28.39 25.82 -38.48
N GLU A 251 -27.96 27.00 -38.90
CA GLU A 251 -26.56 27.26 -39.23
C GLU A 251 -25.66 27.13 -37.99
N HIS A 252 -26.08 27.69 -36.86
CA HIS A 252 -25.33 27.59 -35.61
C HIS A 252 -25.19 26.14 -35.12
N ILE A 253 -26.25 25.33 -35.22
CA ILE A 253 -26.19 23.89 -34.93
C ILE A 253 -25.22 23.19 -35.87
N ALA A 254 -25.24 23.53 -37.17
CA ALA A 254 -24.32 22.95 -38.14
C ALA A 254 -22.85 23.26 -37.82
N ILE A 255 -22.54 24.47 -37.34
CA ILE A 255 -21.20 24.85 -36.87
C ILE A 255 -20.82 24.05 -35.63
N LYS A 256 -21.69 24.03 -34.60
CA LYS A 256 -21.43 23.26 -33.37
C LYS A 256 -21.19 21.78 -33.65
N ASN A 257 -21.97 21.17 -34.55
CA ASN A 257 -21.80 19.76 -34.90
C ASN A 257 -20.42 19.49 -35.53
N ARG A 258 -19.94 20.38 -36.40
CA ARG A 258 -18.59 20.27 -36.97
C ARG A 258 -17.51 20.37 -35.91
N ASP A 259 -17.66 21.28 -34.96
CA ASP A 259 -16.71 21.44 -33.85
C ASP A 259 -16.72 20.21 -32.93
N THR A 260 -17.89 19.64 -32.65
CA THR A 260 -18.00 18.39 -31.88
C THR A 260 -17.40 17.20 -32.61
N ASP A 261 -17.59 17.10 -33.93
CA ASP A 261 -17.00 16.04 -34.75
C ASP A 261 -15.46 16.13 -34.72
N TYR A 262 -14.93 17.35 -34.83
CA TYR A 262 -13.50 17.61 -34.71
C TYR A 262 -12.94 17.22 -33.33
N LEU A 263 -13.61 17.63 -32.26
CA LEU A 263 -13.19 17.30 -30.90
C LEU A 263 -13.27 15.79 -30.64
N PHE A 264 -14.31 15.12 -31.13
CA PHE A 264 -14.45 13.67 -31.05
C PHE A 264 -13.33 12.94 -31.80
N ALA A 265 -12.94 13.42 -32.97
CA ALA A 265 -11.79 12.88 -33.70
C ALA A 265 -10.48 13.05 -32.91
N GLN A 266 -10.28 14.18 -32.24
CA GLN A 266 -9.13 14.39 -31.36
C GLN A 266 -9.15 13.43 -30.15
N LEU A 267 -10.31 13.27 -29.50
CA LEU A 267 -10.50 12.35 -28.39
C LEU A 267 -10.18 10.91 -28.79
N GLN A 268 -10.69 10.43 -29.93
CA GLN A 268 -10.35 9.10 -30.44
C GLN A 268 -8.85 8.93 -30.67
N LYS A 269 -8.17 9.97 -31.17
CA LYS A 269 -6.72 9.94 -31.38
C LYS A 269 -5.98 9.81 -30.04
N ALA A 270 -6.39 10.56 -29.02
CA ALA A 270 -5.84 10.49 -27.68
C ALA A 270 -6.10 9.12 -27.03
N GLU A 271 -7.31 8.56 -27.16
CA GLU A 271 -7.63 7.22 -26.66
C GLU A 271 -6.79 6.13 -27.33
N ARG A 272 -6.60 6.20 -28.66
CA ARG A 272 -5.73 5.26 -29.38
C ARG A 272 -4.29 5.34 -28.88
N GLN A 273 -3.79 6.55 -28.62
CA GLN A 273 -2.47 6.75 -28.01
C GLN A 273 -2.42 6.18 -26.58
N GLY A 274 -3.45 6.39 -25.77
CA GLY A 274 -3.58 5.80 -24.44
C GLY A 274 -3.53 4.26 -24.48
N LYS A 275 -4.34 3.63 -25.34
CA LYS A 275 -4.34 2.17 -25.52
C LYS A 275 -3.00 1.61 -26.01
N ALA A 276 -2.32 2.34 -26.91
CA ALA A 276 -0.98 1.96 -27.36
C ALA A 276 0.02 2.03 -26.20
N ASN A 277 -0.06 3.06 -25.35
CA ASN A 277 0.76 3.19 -24.15
C ASN A 277 0.47 2.06 -23.15
N ASP A 278 -0.79 1.74 -22.87
CA ASP A 278 -1.17 0.64 -21.97
C ASP A 278 -0.63 -0.71 -22.49
N THR A 279 -0.70 -0.94 -23.80
CA THR A 279 -0.15 -2.14 -24.43
C THR A 279 1.37 -2.20 -24.26
N ALA A 280 2.06 -1.09 -24.47
CA ALA A 280 3.51 -1.00 -24.25
C ALA A 280 3.87 -1.23 -22.78
N TYR A 281 3.13 -0.63 -21.84
CA TYR A 281 3.31 -0.87 -20.39
C TYR A 281 3.09 -2.33 -20.03
N LYS A 282 2.05 -2.97 -20.57
CA LYS A 282 1.79 -4.39 -20.35
C LYS A 282 2.92 -5.26 -20.90
N MET A 283 3.40 -5.01 -22.12
CA MET A 283 4.55 -5.72 -22.69
C MET A 283 5.80 -5.59 -21.82
N VAL A 284 6.09 -4.38 -21.30
CA VAL A 284 7.21 -4.16 -20.38
C VAL A 284 7.01 -4.94 -19.08
N THR A 285 5.80 -4.92 -18.51
CA THR A 285 5.47 -5.62 -17.26
C THR A 285 5.55 -7.15 -17.41
N ASP A 286 5.07 -7.69 -18.53
CA ASP A 286 5.14 -9.11 -18.86
C ASP A 286 6.60 -9.54 -19.06
N MET A 287 7.41 -8.70 -19.73
CA MET A 287 8.85 -8.94 -19.93
C MET A 287 9.62 -8.91 -18.60
N MET A 288 9.31 -7.96 -17.71
CA MET A 288 9.87 -7.92 -16.35
C MET A 288 9.53 -9.17 -15.54
N SER A 289 8.33 -9.72 -15.74
CA SER A 289 7.88 -10.91 -15.00
C SER A 289 8.47 -12.21 -15.55
N ALA A 290 8.62 -12.31 -16.88
CA ALA A 290 9.11 -13.52 -17.53
C ALA A 290 10.65 -13.63 -17.52
N TYR A 291 11.36 -12.49 -17.62
CA TYR A 291 12.82 -12.44 -17.75
C TYR A 291 13.44 -11.33 -16.88
N PRO A 292 13.32 -11.42 -15.54
CA PRO A 292 13.74 -10.35 -14.63
C PRO A 292 15.25 -10.05 -14.70
N GLU A 293 16.10 -11.07 -14.72
CA GLU A 293 17.57 -10.90 -14.73
C GLU A 293 18.08 -10.28 -16.03
N GLU A 294 17.52 -10.69 -17.18
CA GLU A 294 17.88 -10.14 -18.49
C GLU A 294 17.42 -8.69 -18.63
N PHE A 295 16.24 -8.37 -18.10
CA PHE A 295 15.71 -7.01 -18.07
C PHE A 295 16.57 -6.08 -17.22
N ASP A 296 17.00 -6.52 -16.03
CA ASP A 296 17.91 -5.76 -15.17
C ASP A 296 19.28 -5.54 -15.80
N ALA A 297 19.84 -6.56 -16.47
CA ALA A 297 21.08 -6.40 -17.23
C ALA A 297 20.94 -5.39 -18.39
N LEU A 298 19.77 -5.35 -19.04
CA LEU A 298 19.44 -4.40 -20.11
C LEU A 298 19.31 -2.97 -19.57
N LEU A 299 18.67 -2.80 -18.41
CA LEU A 299 18.58 -1.51 -17.70
C LEU A 299 19.97 -1.01 -17.27
N GLN A 300 20.83 -1.89 -16.75
CA GLN A 300 22.21 -1.53 -16.39
C GLN A 300 23.02 -1.08 -17.61
N LYS A 301 22.93 -1.81 -18.74
CA LYS A 301 23.58 -1.42 -20.00
C LYS A 301 23.07 -0.08 -20.55
N SER A 302 21.76 0.16 -20.47
CA SER A 302 21.12 1.43 -20.84
C SER A 302 21.63 2.60 -20.00
N ARG A 303 21.71 2.42 -18.67
CA ARG A 303 22.22 3.44 -17.73
C ARG A 303 23.72 3.73 -17.94
N ALA A 304 24.53 2.70 -18.18
CA ALA A 304 25.96 2.85 -18.49
C ALA A 304 26.21 3.62 -19.81
N LYS A 305 25.28 3.57 -20.76
CA LYS A 305 25.36 4.29 -22.03
C LYS A 305 25.01 5.78 -21.92
N LYS A 306 24.24 6.18 -20.90
CA LYS A 306 23.88 7.59 -20.61
C LYS A 306 24.95 8.35 -19.81
N TYR A 307 25.82 7.64 -19.09
CA TYR A 307 26.96 8.22 -18.38
C TYR A 307 28.23 7.42 -18.74
N PRO A 308 28.94 7.77 -19.83
CA PRO A 308 30.22 7.15 -20.11
C PRO A 308 31.20 7.45 -18.96
N PRO A 309 32.02 6.49 -18.51
CA PRO A 309 33.02 6.75 -17.49
C PRO A 309 34.00 7.80 -18.00
N THR A 310 34.14 8.89 -17.26
CA THR A 310 35.18 9.89 -17.51
C THR A 310 36.55 9.23 -17.36
N PRO A 311 37.45 9.32 -18.36
CA PRO A 311 38.76 8.70 -18.24
C PRO A 311 39.59 9.50 -17.24
N PHE A 312 39.85 8.87 -16.08
CA PHE A 312 40.85 9.33 -15.12
C PHE A 312 42.22 9.30 -15.81
N LYS A 313 42.76 10.48 -16.18
CA LYS A 313 44.16 10.61 -16.59
C LYS A 313 45.02 10.51 -15.33
N SER A 314 45.68 9.36 -15.11
CA SER A 314 46.78 9.27 -14.16
C SER A 314 47.97 10.06 -14.70
N PHE A 315 48.26 11.21 -14.08
CA PHE A 315 49.54 11.89 -14.25
C PHE A 315 50.63 11.05 -13.56
N THR A 316 51.33 10.23 -14.34
CA THR A 316 52.61 9.67 -13.93
C THR A 316 53.69 10.72 -14.18
N ASN A 317 54.17 11.35 -13.11
CA ASN A 317 55.39 12.16 -13.14
C ASN A 317 56.58 11.20 -13.29
N ASP A 318 57.09 11.07 -14.51
CA ASP A 318 58.34 10.38 -14.78
C ASP A 318 59.50 11.37 -14.57
N LYS A 319 60.24 11.19 -13.47
CA LYS A 319 61.54 11.81 -13.24
C LYS A 319 62.60 10.87 -13.80
N GLY A 320 63.18 11.23 -14.95
CA GLY A 320 64.23 10.43 -15.59
C GLY A 320 65.11 11.22 -16.57
N GLY A 321 66.07 11.98 -16.01
CA GLY A 321 67.40 12.30 -16.53
C GLY A 321 67.66 12.64 -18.00
N LYS A 322 68.21 13.83 -18.24
CA LYS A 322 69.65 14.00 -18.53
C LYS A 322 70.12 15.39 -18.12
#